data_AF-A0A382JQW4-F1
#
_entry.id   AF-A0A382JQW4-F1
#
_cell.length_a   1.000
_cell.length_b   1.000
_cell.length_c   1.000
_cell.angle_alpha   90.00
_cell.angle_beta   90.00
_cell.angle_gamma   90.00
#
_symmetry.space_group_name_H-M   'P 1'
#
loop_
_entity.id
_entity.type
_entity.pdbx_description
1 polymer ?
#
loop_
_entity_poly.entity_id
_entity_poly.type
_entity_poly.pdbx_seq_one_letter_code
_entity_poly.pdbx_strand_id
1 'polypeptide(L)'
;MIIFVIDMRNLFLASISGLLLAFSWPAIGIFPLLFVGFVPLFILEDKISRSNEKRKGLQVFAFSFFSFFLFNLFTTYWIYHATVFGAIAAFLVNALLMATAFWLYYFIKNTIGRGIWVLLVAWVSMEYFHLNWDLSWPWLTLGNGFANTPSIVQWYEFTGVLGGSLWILLTNFFIFKFLQTEHKGKALLKVTMLLIAPMLLSHYLSLKV
;
A
#
# COMPACT_ATOMS: atom_id res chain seq x y z
N MET A 1 -2.84 19.84 24.92
CA MET A 1 -4.07 19.07 24.65
C MET A 1 -4.33 18.92 23.14
N ILE A 2 -4.30 19.98 22.33
CA ILE A 2 -4.57 19.90 20.87
C ILE A 2 -3.56 19.02 20.12
N ILE A 3 -2.26 19.16 20.39
CA ILE A 3 -1.19 18.36 19.76
C ILE A 3 -1.42 16.85 20.00
N PHE A 4 -1.66 16.47 21.26
CA PHE A 4 -1.91 15.08 21.64
C PHE A 4 -3.11 14.45 20.90
N VAL A 5 -4.19 15.21 20.69
CA VAL A 5 -5.37 14.74 19.96
C VAL A 5 -5.08 14.56 18.45
N ILE A 6 -4.28 15.44 17.86
CA ILE A 6 -3.86 15.33 16.46
C ILE A 6 -3.04 14.06 16.26
N ASP A 7 -2.08 13.80 17.16
CA ASP A 7 -1.23 12.62 17.12
C ASP A 7 -2.04 11.33 17.31
N MET A 8 -3.02 11.30 18.23
CA MET A 8 -3.93 10.16 18.40
C MET A 8 -4.73 9.85 17.14
N ARG A 9 -5.21 10.88 16.44
CA ARG A 9 -5.97 10.70 15.19
C ARG A 9 -5.08 10.20 14.05
N ASN A 10 -3.84 10.66 13.98
CA ASN A 10 -2.88 10.19 12.99
C ASN A 10 -2.47 8.74 13.28
N LEU A 11 -2.23 8.41 14.55
CA LEU A 11 -1.97 7.05 14.98
C LEU A 11 -3.14 6.11 14.61
N PHE A 12 -4.37 6.54 14.84
CA PHE A 12 -5.56 5.78 14.45
C PHE A 12 -5.61 5.49 12.94
N LEU A 13 -5.36 6.49 12.09
CA LEU A 13 -5.30 6.31 10.64
C LEU A 13 -4.17 5.35 10.22
N ALA A 14 -2.99 5.49 10.83
CA ALA A 14 -1.86 4.60 10.57
C ALA A 14 -2.15 3.15 10.97
N SER A 15 -2.76 2.95 12.14
CA SER A 15 -3.21 1.64 12.63
C SER A 15 -4.22 1.01 11.69
N ILE A 16 -5.26 1.76 11.29
CA ILE A 16 -6.29 1.25 10.37
C ILE A 16 -5.65 0.83 9.05
N SER A 17 -4.77 1.65 8.47
CA SER A 17 -4.07 1.30 7.23
C SER A 17 -3.30 -0.02 7.38
N GLY A 18 -2.55 -0.18 8.48
CA GLY A 18 -1.75 -1.38 8.72
C GLY A 18 -2.60 -2.63 8.90
N LEU A 19 -3.71 -2.50 9.64
CA LEU A 19 -4.66 -3.59 9.88
C LEU A 19 -5.47 -3.95 8.62
N LEU A 20 -5.90 -2.96 7.82
CA LEU A 20 -6.57 -3.21 6.55
C LEU A 20 -5.65 -3.98 5.59
N LEU A 21 -4.37 -3.58 5.50
CA LEU A 21 -3.39 -4.30 4.71
C LEU A 21 -3.16 -5.71 5.28
N ALA A 22 -3.06 -5.87 6.60
CA ALA A 22 -2.87 -7.17 7.21
C ALA A 22 -4.04 -8.13 6.92
N PHE A 23 -5.28 -7.70 7.21
CA PHE A 23 -6.47 -8.50 6.96
C PHE A 23 -6.86 -8.59 5.48
N SER A 24 -6.11 -7.94 4.60
CA SER A 24 -6.25 -8.17 3.17
C SER A 24 -5.46 -9.37 2.67
N TRP A 25 -4.54 -9.88 3.48
CA TRP A 25 -3.59 -10.90 3.09
C TRP A 25 -4.25 -12.29 2.95
N PRO A 26 -3.88 -13.11 1.94
CA PRO A 26 -4.52 -14.39 1.64
C PRO A 26 -4.62 -15.36 2.83
N ALA A 27 -3.65 -15.33 3.74
CA ALA A 27 -3.60 -16.26 4.86
C ALA A 27 -4.62 -15.94 5.98
N ILE A 28 -5.04 -14.67 6.13
CA ILE A 28 -5.77 -14.20 7.31
C ILE A 28 -7.00 -13.35 7.01
N GLY A 29 -7.29 -13.02 5.74
CA GLY A 29 -8.52 -12.31 5.41
C GLY A 29 -8.83 -12.27 3.93
N ILE A 30 -9.24 -11.11 3.42
CA ILE A 30 -9.91 -10.99 2.11
C ILE A 30 -9.29 -9.89 1.22
N PHE A 31 -9.03 -10.25 -0.05
CA PHE A 31 -8.36 -9.37 -1.00
C PHE A 31 -9.02 -7.99 -1.23
N PRO A 32 -10.36 -7.78 -1.12
CA PRO A 32 -10.94 -6.46 -1.40
C PRO A 32 -10.39 -5.35 -0.49
N LEU A 33 -9.93 -5.70 0.71
CA LEU A 33 -9.32 -4.76 1.64
C LEU A 33 -7.99 -4.17 1.10
N LEU A 34 -7.30 -4.85 0.17
CA LEU A 34 -6.09 -4.31 -0.48
C LEU A 34 -6.39 -2.98 -1.19
N PHE A 35 -7.57 -2.86 -1.82
CA PHE A 35 -7.94 -1.67 -2.59
C PHE A 35 -8.24 -0.44 -1.74
N VAL A 36 -8.40 -0.62 -0.42
CA VAL A 36 -8.66 0.47 0.52
C VAL A 36 -7.58 0.60 1.60
N GLY A 37 -6.63 -0.33 1.68
CA GLY A 37 -5.63 -0.40 2.73
C GLY A 37 -4.73 0.83 2.85
N PHE A 38 -4.34 1.44 1.73
CA PHE A 38 -3.51 2.66 1.73
C PHE A 38 -4.33 3.96 1.85
N VAL A 39 -5.66 3.91 1.69
CA VAL A 39 -6.51 5.12 1.73
C VAL A 39 -6.35 5.91 3.03
N PRO A 40 -6.41 5.29 4.24
CA PRO A 40 -6.19 6.02 5.49
C PRO A 40 -4.79 6.65 5.57
N LEU A 41 -3.78 5.99 4.99
CA LEU A 41 -2.40 6.50 4.98
C LEU A 41 -2.23 7.70 4.04
N PHE A 42 -2.89 7.71 2.88
CA PHE A 42 -2.96 8.90 2.03
C PHE A 42 -3.70 10.06 2.72
N ILE A 43 -4.78 9.78 3.45
CA ILE A 43 -5.50 10.79 4.25
C ILE A 43 -4.59 11.36 5.35
N LEU A 44 -3.83 10.50 6.04
CA LEU A 44 -2.87 10.90 7.06
C LEU A 44 -1.80 11.80 6.46
N GLU A 45 -1.18 11.40 5.35
CA GLU A 45 -0.16 12.19 4.66
C GLU A 45 -0.70 13.57 4.27
N ASP A 46 -1.88 13.62 3.64
CA ASP A 46 -2.46 14.89 3.19
C ASP A 46 -2.79 15.82 4.37
N LYS A 47 -3.26 15.27 5.49
CA LYS A 47 -3.48 16.03 6.73
C LYS A 47 -2.18 16.61 7.29
N ILE A 48 -1.10 15.83 7.33
CA ILE A 48 0.19 16.31 7.84
C ILE A 48 0.81 17.34 6.88
N SER A 49 0.72 17.11 5.58
CA SER A 49 1.23 18.04 4.56
C SER A 49 0.58 19.43 4.68
N ARG A 50 -0.74 19.49 4.91
CA ARG A 50 -1.51 20.74 5.03
C ARG A 50 -1.49 21.37 6.43
N SER A 51 -0.97 20.70 7.45
CA SER A 51 -0.94 21.25 8.81
C SER A 51 0.13 22.34 8.96
N ASN A 52 0.16 23.06 10.09
CA ASN A 52 1.26 23.97 10.44
C ASN A 52 2.32 23.31 11.34
N GLU A 53 2.30 21.98 11.44
CA GLU A 53 3.20 21.23 12.30
C GLU A 53 4.65 21.26 11.80
N LYS A 54 5.59 21.15 12.75
CA LYS A 54 7.02 21.01 12.44
C LYS A 54 7.36 19.57 12.10
N ARG A 55 8.46 19.37 11.36
CA ARG A 55 9.01 18.04 11.01
C ARG A 55 8.02 17.10 10.30
N LYS A 56 7.15 17.65 9.45
CA LYS A 56 6.13 16.91 8.68
C LYS A 56 6.65 15.63 8.00
N GLY A 57 7.81 15.71 7.36
CA GLY A 57 8.43 14.55 6.71
C GLY A 57 8.75 13.41 7.67
N LEU A 58 9.28 13.72 8.86
CA LEU A 58 9.56 12.72 9.89
C LEU A 58 8.26 12.10 10.42
N GLN A 59 7.20 12.89 10.58
CA GLN A 59 5.90 12.37 11.01
C GLN A 59 5.32 11.41 9.97
N VAL A 60 5.32 11.77 8.68
CA VAL A 60 4.85 10.89 7.60
C VAL A 60 5.65 9.59 7.57
N PHE A 61 6.97 9.67 7.70
CA PHE A 61 7.83 8.50 7.77
C PHE A 61 7.50 7.62 8.99
N ALA A 62 7.41 8.19 10.20
CA ALA A 62 7.14 7.44 11.42
C ALA A 62 5.77 6.75 11.41
N PHE A 63 4.71 7.44 10.97
CA PHE A 63 3.37 6.86 10.89
C PHE A 63 3.24 5.83 9.77
N SER A 64 3.88 6.03 8.61
CA SER A 64 3.91 5.01 7.55
C SER A 64 4.72 3.79 7.96
N PHE A 65 5.88 3.98 8.59
CA PHE A 65 6.67 2.90 9.20
C PHE A 65 5.84 2.09 10.20
N PHE A 66 5.12 2.76 11.11
CA PHE A 66 4.25 2.09 12.05
C PHE A 66 3.14 1.27 11.35
N SER A 67 2.51 1.85 10.33
CA SER A 67 1.48 1.16 9.52
C SER A 67 2.03 -0.09 8.85
N PHE A 68 3.17 0.01 8.17
CA PHE A 68 3.80 -1.11 7.49
C PHE A 68 4.40 -2.13 8.45
N PHE A 69 4.86 -1.70 9.63
CA PHE A 69 5.30 -2.61 10.68
C PHE A 69 4.14 -3.46 11.19
N LEU A 70 2.96 -2.88 11.44
CA LEU A 70 1.76 -3.66 11.79
C LEU A 70 1.38 -4.63 10.66
N PHE A 71 1.41 -4.17 9.41
CA PHE A 71 1.16 -5.02 8.25
C PHE A 71 2.11 -6.22 8.24
N ASN A 72 3.42 -5.99 8.35
CA ASN A 72 4.43 -7.04 8.37
C ASN A 72 4.25 -7.99 9.55
N LEU A 73 4.08 -7.44 10.75
CA LEU A 73 3.94 -8.20 11.98
C LEU A 73 2.75 -9.16 11.90
N PHE A 74 1.56 -8.67 11.54
CA PHE A 74 0.35 -9.50 11.53
C PHE A 74 0.29 -10.49 10.36
N THR A 75 0.86 -10.15 9.21
CA THR A 75 0.84 -11.07 8.05
C THR A 75 1.92 -12.15 8.11
N THR A 76 3.05 -11.85 8.75
CA THR A 76 4.21 -12.73 8.76
C THR A 76 4.69 -13.09 10.17
N TYR A 77 3.80 -13.01 11.18
CA TYR A 77 4.11 -13.38 12.56
C TYR A 77 4.67 -14.81 12.69
N TRP A 78 4.27 -15.71 11.79
CA TRP A 78 4.66 -17.11 11.80
C TRP A 78 6.18 -17.31 11.67
N ILE A 79 6.93 -16.36 11.10
CA ILE A 79 8.41 -16.42 11.03
C ILE A 79 9.03 -16.54 12.42
N TYR A 80 8.38 -16.00 13.45
CA TYR A 80 8.84 -16.09 14.83
C TYR A 80 9.10 -17.54 15.26
N HIS A 81 8.31 -18.49 14.75
CA HIS A 81 8.48 -19.92 15.04
C HIS A 81 9.71 -20.54 14.36
N ALA A 82 10.25 -19.90 13.31
CA ALA A 82 11.48 -20.34 12.66
C ALA A 82 12.71 -19.71 13.34
N THR A 83 12.80 -18.38 13.37
CA THR A 83 13.86 -17.66 14.08
C THR A 83 13.37 -16.30 14.58
N VAL A 84 13.63 -16.00 15.86
CA VAL A 84 13.23 -14.71 16.46
C VAL A 84 13.97 -13.54 15.79
N PHE A 85 15.29 -13.68 15.60
CA PHE A 85 16.10 -12.63 14.99
C PHE A 85 15.70 -12.37 13.53
N GLY A 86 15.47 -13.43 12.74
CA GLY A 86 15.02 -13.30 11.36
C GLY A 86 13.64 -12.65 11.26
N ALA A 87 12.71 -12.98 12.15
CA ALA A 87 11.39 -12.35 12.22
C ALA A 87 11.50 -10.84 12.49
N ILE A 88 12.26 -10.44 13.51
CA ILE A 88 12.45 -9.02 13.85
C ILE A 88 13.10 -8.27 12.68
N ALA A 89 14.13 -8.84 12.07
CA ALA A 89 14.80 -8.24 10.92
C ALA A 89 13.83 -8.08 9.74
N ALA A 90 13.06 -9.12 9.40
CA ALA A 90 12.08 -9.07 8.31
C ALA A 90 11.03 -7.98 8.55
N PHE A 91 10.47 -7.90 9.76
CA PHE A 91 9.43 -6.91 10.08
C PHE A 91 9.97 -5.49 10.00
N LEU A 92 11.16 -5.23 10.56
CA LEU A 92 11.73 -3.89 10.62
C LEU A 92 12.27 -3.43 9.26
N VAL A 93 13.07 -4.26 8.59
CA VAL A 93 13.73 -3.89 7.32
C VAL A 93 12.69 -3.70 6.21
N ASN A 94 11.72 -4.61 6.09
CA ASN A 94 10.70 -4.48 5.06
C ASN A 94 9.77 -3.28 5.33
N ALA A 95 9.35 -3.08 6.58
CA ALA A 95 8.56 -1.90 6.94
C ALA A 95 9.32 -0.59 6.70
N LEU A 96 10.65 -0.58 6.93
CA LEU A 96 11.52 0.56 6.66
C LEU A 96 11.56 0.90 5.17
N LEU A 97 11.71 -0.11 4.30
CA LEU A 97 11.76 0.09 2.85
C LEU A 97 10.41 0.56 2.30
N MET A 98 9.30 -0.04 2.75
CA MET A 98 7.94 0.41 2.41
C MET A 98 7.69 1.86 2.87
N ALA A 99 8.06 2.20 4.11
CA ALA A 99 7.94 3.56 4.64
C ALA A 99 8.79 4.56 3.86
N THR A 100 9.99 4.16 3.44
CA THR A 100 10.87 5.00 2.62
C THR A 100 10.25 5.30 1.27
N ALA A 101 9.68 4.29 0.58
CA ALA A 101 8.97 4.50 -0.68
C ALA A 101 7.79 5.48 -0.53
N PHE A 102 7.01 5.33 0.54
CA PHE A 102 5.89 6.23 0.83
C PHE A 102 6.34 7.64 1.26
N TRP A 103 7.47 7.75 1.94
CA TRP A 103 8.06 9.03 2.33
C TRP A 103 8.60 9.80 1.12
N LEU A 104 9.20 9.11 0.14
CA LEU A 104 9.61 9.71 -1.14
C LEU A 104 8.41 10.29 -1.90
N TYR A 105 7.26 9.60 -1.88
CA TYR A 105 5.99 10.12 -2.39
C TYR A 105 5.63 11.47 -1.75
N TYR A 106 5.66 11.56 -0.41
CA TYR A 106 5.39 12.80 0.32
C TYR A 106 6.35 13.91 -0.09
N PHE A 107 7.65 13.62 -0.16
CA PHE A 107 8.67 14.61 -0.47
C PHE A 107 8.42 15.21 -1.86
N ILE A 108 8.28 14.35 -2.88
CA ILE A 108 8.12 14.79 -4.28
C ILE A 108 6.76 15.43 -4.55
N LYS A 109 5.68 14.94 -3.91
CA LYS A 109 4.36 15.58 -3.97
C LYS A 109 4.45 17.05 -3.58
N ASN A 110 5.13 17.34 -2.46
CA ASN A 110 5.20 18.69 -1.90
C ASN A 110 6.22 19.60 -2.61
N THR A 111 7.16 19.04 -3.38
CA THR A 111 8.11 19.83 -4.19
C THR A 111 7.57 20.15 -5.60
N ILE A 112 7.01 19.16 -6.33
CA ILE A 112 6.68 19.31 -7.76
C ILE A 112 5.30 18.74 -8.16
N GLY A 113 4.47 18.28 -7.21
CA GLY A 113 3.10 17.84 -7.50
C GLY A 113 2.95 16.48 -8.21
N ARG A 114 4.06 15.74 -8.43
CA ARG A 114 4.08 14.44 -9.14
C ARG A 114 4.28 13.22 -8.23
N GLY A 115 3.89 13.33 -6.96
CA GLY A 115 4.18 12.32 -5.94
C GLY A 115 3.77 10.90 -6.32
N ILE A 116 2.59 10.69 -6.91
CA ILE A 116 2.08 9.34 -7.22
C ILE A 116 3.00 8.56 -8.16
N TRP A 117 3.57 9.21 -9.18
CA TRP A 117 4.49 8.53 -10.09
C TRP A 117 5.76 8.06 -9.39
N VAL A 118 6.26 8.86 -8.45
CA VAL A 118 7.40 8.48 -7.61
C VAL A 118 7.02 7.34 -6.67
N LEU A 119 5.82 7.35 -6.10
CA LEU A 119 5.35 6.22 -5.29
C LEU A 119 5.40 4.92 -6.09
N LEU A 120 4.82 4.91 -7.28
CA LEU A 120 4.74 3.72 -8.12
C LEU A 120 6.12 3.20 -8.51
N VAL A 121 7.01 4.10 -8.97
CA VAL A 121 8.38 3.73 -9.34
C VAL A 121 9.16 3.24 -8.13
N ALA A 122 9.13 3.97 -7.01
CA ALA A 122 9.87 3.60 -5.80
C ALA A 122 9.38 2.28 -5.22
N TRP A 123 8.05 2.07 -5.19
CA TRP A 123 7.45 0.85 -4.66
C TRP A 123 7.76 -0.37 -5.52
N VAL A 124 7.57 -0.28 -6.83
CA VAL A 124 7.88 -1.39 -7.74
C VAL A 124 9.38 -1.68 -7.75
N SER A 125 10.23 -0.65 -7.70
CA SER A 125 11.69 -0.84 -7.60
C SER A 125 12.07 -1.56 -6.29
N MET A 126 11.41 -1.21 -5.18
CA MET A 126 11.60 -1.86 -3.89
C MET A 126 11.15 -3.33 -3.92
N GLU A 127 9.97 -3.63 -4.46
CA GLU A 127 9.50 -5.01 -4.61
C GLU A 127 10.40 -5.83 -5.55
N TYR A 128 10.84 -5.24 -6.66
CA TYR A 128 11.79 -5.89 -7.57
C TYR A 128 13.14 -6.15 -6.90
N PHE A 129 13.63 -5.21 -6.08
CA PHE A 129 14.84 -5.39 -5.31
C PHE A 129 14.73 -6.55 -4.31
N HIS A 130 13.57 -6.69 -3.64
CA HIS A 130 13.27 -7.82 -2.75
C HIS A 130 13.26 -9.19 -3.43
N LEU A 131 13.13 -9.25 -4.77
CA LEU A 131 13.22 -10.50 -5.53
C LEU A 131 14.67 -10.96 -5.78
N ASN A 132 15.66 -10.06 -5.67
CA ASN A 132 17.00 -10.29 -6.21
C ASN A 132 18.15 -10.13 -5.18
N TRP A 133 17.92 -9.56 -4.00
CA TRP A 133 18.98 -9.35 -2.99
C TRP A 133 19.13 -10.51 -2.00
N ASP A 134 20.27 -10.60 -1.32
CA ASP A 134 20.58 -11.69 -0.38
C ASP A 134 19.64 -11.77 0.84
N LEU A 135 18.99 -10.66 1.19
CA LEU A 135 17.96 -10.61 2.25
C LEU A 135 16.54 -10.73 1.68
N SER A 136 16.39 -11.40 0.52
CA SER A 136 15.14 -11.47 -0.25
C SER A 136 13.94 -11.80 0.63
N TRP A 137 12.99 -10.86 0.69
CA TRP A 137 11.74 -11.04 1.41
C TRP A 137 10.56 -10.68 0.50
N PRO A 138 10.29 -11.48 -0.55
CA PRO A 138 9.30 -11.16 -1.57
C PRO A 138 7.86 -11.48 -1.14
N TRP A 139 7.68 -12.09 0.06
CA TRP A 139 6.37 -12.50 0.57
C TRP A 139 5.35 -11.37 0.47
N LEU A 140 5.70 -10.17 0.94
CA LEU A 140 4.79 -9.03 1.01
C LEU A 140 4.78 -8.13 -0.25
N THR A 141 5.14 -8.68 -1.40
CA THR A 141 4.85 -8.05 -2.70
C THR A 141 3.34 -7.90 -2.84
N LEU A 142 2.83 -6.68 -3.01
CA LEU A 142 1.38 -6.39 -2.93
C LEU A 142 0.56 -7.23 -3.91
N GLY A 143 1.07 -7.46 -5.12
CA GLY A 143 0.41 -8.28 -6.12
C GLY A 143 0.18 -9.74 -5.72
N ASN A 144 0.91 -10.28 -4.72
CA ASN A 144 0.66 -11.61 -4.15
C ASN A 144 -0.65 -11.67 -3.36
N GLY A 145 -1.23 -10.52 -2.99
CA GLY A 145 -2.46 -10.44 -2.23
C GLY A 145 -3.67 -11.09 -2.92
N PHE A 146 -3.58 -11.39 -4.22
CA PHE A 146 -4.61 -12.09 -4.98
C PHE A 146 -4.38 -13.61 -5.11
N ALA A 147 -3.45 -14.20 -4.35
CA ALA A 147 -3.08 -15.62 -4.48
C ALA A 147 -4.27 -16.60 -4.33
N ASN A 148 -5.28 -16.26 -3.51
CA ASN A 148 -6.49 -17.07 -3.35
C ASN A 148 -7.57 -16.83 -4.42
N THR A 149 -7.36 -15.87 -5.32
CA THR A 149 -8.32 -15.51 -6.37
C THR A 149 -7.60 -15.20 -7.68
N PRO A 150 -6.85 -16.19 -8.25
CA PRO A 150 -6.11 -15.98 -9.48
C PRO A 150 -7.02 -15.62 -10.67
N SER A 151 -8.30 -15.99 -10.62
CA SER A 151 -9.29 -15.72 -11.68
C SER A 151 -9.48 -14.23 -11.99
N ILE A 152 -9.19 -13.31 -11.06
CA ILE A 152 -9.30 -11.86 -11.29
C ILE A 152 -8.00 -11.21 -11.78
N VAL A 153 -6.90 -11.96 -11.83
CA VAL A 153 -5.56 -11.45 -12.20
C VAL A 153 -4.90 -12.29 -13.30
N GLN A 154 -5.67 -12.90 -14.20
CA GLN A 154 -5.11 -13.65 -15.33
C GLN A 154 -4.20 -12.81 -16.23
N TRP A 155 -4.46 -11.50 -16.33
CA TRP A 155 -3.59 -10.56 -17.05
C TRP A 155 -2.16 -10.44 -16.47
N TYR A 156 -1.88 -11.01 -15.29
CA TYR A 156 -0.52 -11.17 -14.78
C TYR A 156 0.39 -11.93 -15.76
N GLU A 157 -0.15 -12.70 -16.71
CA GLU A 157 0.64 -13.31 -17.80
C GLU A 157 1.47 -12.27 -18.58
N PHE A 158 1.01 -11.02 -18.68
CA PHE A 158 1.68 -9.96 -19.43
C PHE A 158 2.59 -9.09 -18.58
N THR A 159 2.19 -8.80 -17.33
CA THR A 159 2.88 -7.82 -16.47
C THR A 159 3.62 -8.43 -15.29
N GLY A 160 3.37 -9.71 -15.02
CA GLY A 160 3.73 -10.36 -13.76
C GLY A 160 3.02 -9.74 -12.55
N VAL A 161 3.46 -10.18 -11.37
CA VAL A 161 2.90 -9.80 -10.06
C VAL A 161 3.05 -8.30 -9.75
N LEU A 162 4.11 -7.65 -10.25
CA LEU A 162 4.37 -6.23 -10.02
C LEU A 162 3.31 -5.32 -10.66
N GLY A 163 2.69 -5.77 -11.77
CA GLY A 163 1.53 -5.09 -12.34
C GLY A 163 0.35 -5.03 -11.36
N GLY A 164 0.17 -6.08 -10.57
CA GLY A 164 -0.80 -6.13 -9.47
C GLY A 164 -0.55 -5.09 -8.40
N SER A 165 0.70 -4.93 -7.99
CA SER A 165 1.10 -3.90 -7.03
C SER A 165 0.77 -2.50 -7.54
N LEU A 166 1.05 -2.21 -8.81
CA LEU A 166 0.67 -0.95 -9.45
C LEU A 166 -0.86 -0.76 -9.44
N TRP A 167 -1.61 -1.81 -9.76
CA TRP A 167 -3.08 -1.77 -9.75
C TRP A 167 -3.63 -1.43 -8.37
N ILE A 168 -3.11 -2.06 -7.30
CA ILE A 168 -3.50 -1.79 -5.92
C ILE A 168 -3.20 -0.34 -5.53
N LEU A 169 -1.97 0.13 -5.77
CA LEU A 169 -1.54 1.49 -5.38
C LEU A 169 -2.33 2.58 -6.11
N LEU A 170 -2.53 2.43 -7.43
CA LEU A 170 -3.32 3.36 -8.22
C LEU A 170 -4.76 3.41 -7.75
N THR A 171 -5.37 2.25 -7.51
CA THR A 171 -6.76 2.17 -7.05
C THR A 171 -6.93 2.88 -5.71
N ASN A 172 -6.06 2.62 -4.73
CA ASN A 172 -6.09 3.30 -3.44
C ASN A 172 -5.93 4.82 -3.59
N PHE A 173 -4.99 5.27 -4.42
CA PHE A 173 -4.77 6.70 -4.66
C PHE A 173 -5.99 7.38 -5.28
N PHE A 174 -6.63 6.74 -6.27
CA PHE A 174 -7.81 7.31 -6.91
C PHE A 174 -9.06 7.25 -6.03
N ILE A 175 -9.21 6.24 -5.17
CA ILE A 175 -10.24 6.23 -4.12
C ILE A 175 -10.01 7.41 -3.17
N PHE A 176 -8.78 7.61 -2.70
CA PHE A 176 -8.42 8.76 -1.89
C PHE A 176 -8.78 10.10 -2.58
N LYS A 177 -8.45 10.26 -3.88
CA LYS A 177 -8.82 11.46 -4.66
C LYS A 177 -10.33 11.62 -4.83
N PHE A 178 -11.05 10.51 -5.00
CA PHE A 178 -12.52 10.51 -5.05
C PHE A 178 -13.13 11.03 -3.74
N LEU A 179 -12.55 10.68 -2.58
CA LEU A 179 -13.01 11.20 -1.29
C LEU A 179 -12.84 12.71 -1.17
N GLN A 180 -11.80 13.29 -1.80
CA GLN A 180 -11.51 14.73 -1.72
C GLN A 180 -12.18 15.61 -2.77
N THR A 181 -12.71 15.05 -3.86
CA THR A 181 -13.26 15.85 -4.96
C THR A 181 -14.75 16.16 -4.78
N GLU A 182 -15.13 17.38 -5.19
CA GLU A 182 -16.54 17.80 -5.30
C GLU A 182 -17.23 17.18 -6.53
N HIS A 183 -16.48 16.85 -7.58
CA HIS A 183 -17.01 16.31 -8.84
C HIS A 183 -17.13 14.78 -8.80
N LYS A 184 -18.05 14.27 -7.97
CA LYS A 184 -18.19 12.83 -7.69
C LYS A 184 -18.41 11.96 -8.92
N GLY A 185 -19.19 12.40 -9.92
CA GLY A 185 -19.56 11.57 -11.09
C GLY A 185 -18.36 11.08 -11.91
N LYS A 186 -17.49 12.00 -12.38
CA LYS A 186 -16.31 11.62 -13.17
C LYS A 186 -15.29 10.82 -12.34
N ALA A 187 -15.16 11.13 -11.07
CA ALA A 187 -14.22 10.45 -10.19
C ALA A 187 -14.68 9.03 -9.84
N LEU A 188 -15.98 8.82 -9.60
CA LEU A 188 -16.57 7.50 -9.42
C LEU A 188 -16.31 6.62 -10.64
N LEU A 189 -16.63 7.13 -11.83
CA LEU A 189 -16.40 6.40 -13.08
C LEU A 189 -14.93 5.97 -13.24
N LYS A 190 -13.96 6.84 -12.91
CA LYS A 190 -12.53 6.49 -12.95
C LYS A 190 -12.16 5.37 -11.98
N VAL A 191 -12.62 5.44 -10.72
CA VAL A 191 -12.36 4.40 -9.72
C VAL A 191 -13.00 3.08 -10.13
N THR A 192 -14.25 3.12 -10.60
CA THR A 192 -14.97 1.94 -11.08
C THR A 192 -14.27 1.31 -12.27
N MET A 193 -13.84 2.10 -13.25
CA MET A 193 -13.06 1.59 -14.39
C MET A 193 -11.75 0.95 -13.96
N LEU A 194 -11.01 1.58 -13.04
CA LEU A 194 -9.75 1.02 -12.52
C LEU A 194 -9.95 -0.31 -11.79
N LEU A 195 -11.06 -0.48 -11.07
CA LEU A 195 -11.39 -1.75 -10.40
C LEU A 195 -11.87 -2.82 -11.39
N ILE A 196 -12.80 -2.48 -12.28
CA ILE A 196 -13.53 -3.45 -13.07
C ILE A 196 -12.77 -3.84 -14.35
N ALA A 197 -12.08 -2.91 -15.01
CA ALA A 197 -11.45 -3.20 -16.31
C ALA A 197 -10.41 -4.33 -16.24
N PRO A 198 -9.49 -4.40 -15.24
CA PRO A 198 -8.56 -5.52 -15.12
C PRO A 198 -9.25 -6.85 -14.82
N MET A 199 -10.34 -6.83 -14.05
CA MET A 199 -11.13 -8.04 -13.77
C MET A 199 -11.87 -8.55 -15.01
N LEU A 200 -12.44 -7.65 -15.82
CA LEU A 200 -13.06 -8.01 -17.10
C LEU A 200 -12.04 -8.55 -18.09
N LEU A 201 -10.85 -7.96 -18.15
CA LEU A 201 -9.75 -8.48 -18.96
C LEU A 201 -9.37 -9.90 -18.51
N SER A 202 -9.23 -10.13 -17.20
CA SER A 202 -8.98 -11.48 -16.68
C SER A 202 -10.08 -12.47 -17.04
N HIS A 203 -11.35 -12.06 -16.93
CA HIS A 203 -12.48 -12.91 -17.29
C HIS A 203 -12.43 -13.27 -18.79
N TYR A 204 -12.15 -12.30 -19.66
CA TYR A 204 -12.00 -12.54 -21.09
C TYR A 204 -10.87 -13.52 -21.41
N LEU A 205 -9.71 -13.38 -20.74
CA LEU A 205 -8.57 -14.28 -20.90
C LEU A 205 -8.90 -15.69 -20.41
N SER A 206 -9.66 -15.82 -19.31
CA SER A 206 -10.09 -17.11 -18.77
C SER A 206 -11.02 -17.91 -19.69
N LEU A 207 -11.71 -17.25 -20.63
CA LEU A 207 -12.56 -17.92 -21.62
C LEU A 207 -11.77 -18.46 -22.83
N LYS A 208 -10.51 -18.08 -22.98
CA LYS A 208 -9.63 -18.49 -24.09
C LYS A 208 -8.71 -19.67 -23.75
N VAL A 209 -8.63 -20.02 -22.47
CA VAL A 209 -7.89 -21.16 -21.94
C VAL A 209 -8.84 -22.36 -21.86
#